data_AF-A0A9P9CFN8-F1
#
_entry.id   AF-A0A9P9CFN8-F1
#
_cell.length_a   1.000
_cell.length_b   1.000
_cell.length_c   1.000
_cell.angle_alpha   90.00
_cell.angle_beta   90.00
_cell.angle_gamma   90.00
#
_symmetry.space_group_name_H-M   'P 1'
#
loop_
_entity.id
_entity.type
_entity.pdbx_description
1 polymer ?
#
loop_
_entity_poly.entity_id
_entity_poly.type
_entity_poly.pdbx_seq_one_letter_code
_entity_poly.pdbx_strand_id
1 'polypeptide(L)'
;MMIEAAEAGGAKRIIWSGLPSLATASGGKYPHVYHFEGKAQVTEWGRAKFASTDVAFVNVDSGCYAQNMTSHWLIYKRNPLTFALHTPLSMMLPIIDIRDYGRFVLEAVQHPFYATGGEINAAAEWVTAEQIVKDVSNGLKKVTKEPSQQLKEHCVRSNSRRS
;
A
#
# COMPACT_ATOMS: atom_id res chain seq x y z
N MET A 1 2.43 3.43 -25.84
CA MET A 1 2.57 2.92 -24.45
C MET A 1 2.13 1.45 -24.39
N MET A 2 2.52 0.64 -23.39
CA MET A 2 2.15 -0.79 -23.31
C MET A 2 0.64 -1.04 -23.41
N ILE A 3 -0.18 -0.17 -22.80
CA ILE A 3 -1.64 -0.27 -22.84
C ILE A 3 -2.19 -0.10 -24.27
N GLU A 4 -1.66 0.85 -25.03
CA GLU A 4 -2.06 1.05 -26.44
C GLU A 4 -1.60 -0.10 -27.33
N ALA A 5 -0.40 -0.65 -27.07
CA ALA A 5 0.08 -1.82 -27.79
C ALA A 5 -0.81 -3.05 -27.55
N ALA A 6 -1.32 -3.22 -26.32
CA ALA A 6 -2.28 -4.27 -26.00
C ALA A 6 -3.63 -4.08 -26.72
N GLU A 7 -4.17 -2.86 -26.72
CA GLU A 7 -5.38 -2.51 -27.49
C GLU A 7 -5.19 -2.79 -28.99
N ALA A 8 -4.10 -2.30 -29.59
CA ALA A 8 -3.78 -2.52 -31.00
C ALA A 8 -3.57 -4.01 -31.34
N GLY A 9 -3.10 -4.80 -30.36
CA GLY A 9 -3.01 -6.26 -30.43
C GLY A 9 -4.36 -6.98 -30.28
N GLY A 10 -5.47 -6.25 -30.13
CA GLY A 10 -6.82 -6.81 -30.03
C GLY A 10 -7.30 -7.12 -28.61
N ALA A 11 -6.58 -6.68 -27.57
CA ALA A 11 -7.02 -6.88 -26.20
C ALA A 11 -8.38 -6.20 -25.95
N LYS A 12 -9.36 -7.00 -25.49
CA LYS A 12 -10.69 -6.49 -25.08
C LYS A 12 -10.76 -6.08 -23.62
N ARG A 13 -9.72 -6.41 -22.85
CA ARG A 13 -9.61 -6.05 -21.44
C ARG A 13 -8.17 -5.72 -21.10
N ILE A 14 -7.98 -4.60 -20.41
CA ILE A 14 -6.72 -4.14 -19.85
C ILE A 14 -6.86 -4.22 -18.33
N ILE A 15 -6.00 -5.03 -17.71
CA ILE A 15 -5.90 -5.11 -16.25
C ILE A 15 -4.64 -4.34 -15.85
N TRP A 16 -4.83 -3.29 -15.08
CA TRP A 16 -3.79 -2.34 -14.71
C TRP A 16 -3.54 -2.38 -13.20
N SER A 17 -2.28 -2.36 -12.79
CA SER A 17 -1.89 -2.27 -11.37
C SER A 17 -1.62 -0.81 -11.01
N GLY A 18 -2.68 -0.08 -10.68
CA GLY A 18 -2.62 1.31 -10.29
C GLY A 18 -2.19 1.53 -8.84
N LEU A 19 -2.23 2.82 -8.48
CA LEU A 19 -2.21 3.37 -7.13
C LEU A 19 -2.93 4.73 -7.17
N PRO A 20 -3.58 5.16 -6.07
CA PRO A 20 -4.26 6.45 -6.03
C PRO A 20 -3.27 7.62 -6.02
N SER A 21 -3.71 8.81 -6.44
CA SER A 21 -2.94 10.04 -6.22
C SER A 21 -3.00 10.44 -4.74
N LEU A 22 -1.85 10.46 -4.07
CA LEU A 22 -1.75 10.92 -2.68
C LEU A 22 -1.73 12.44 -2.62
N ALA A 23 -1.27 13.11 -3.68
CA ALA A 23 -1.43 14.54 -3.83
C ALA A 23 -2.92 14.92 -3.74
N THR A 24 -3.77 14.31 -4.56
CA THR A 24 -5.22 14.56 -4.58
C THR A 24 -5.87 14.14 -3.26
N ALA A 25 -5.62 12.91 -2.78
CA ALA A 25 -6.24 12.39 -1.56
C ALA A 25 -5.90 13.20 -0.30
N SER A 26 -4.75 13.89 -0.29
CA SER A 26 -4.30 14.71 0.84
C SER A 26 -4.56 16.20 0.67
N GLY A 27 -5.30 16.63 -0.36
CA GLY A 27 -5.53 18.04 -0.64
C GLY A 27 -4.25 18.82 -0.96
N GLY A 28 -3.28 18.17 -1.59
CA GLY A 28 -1.98 18.74 -1.98
C GLY A 28 -0.89 18.65 -0.91
N LYS A 29 -1.16 18.07 0.26
CA LYS A 29 -0.17 17.98 1.35
C LYS A 29 1.01 17.07 1.03
N TYR A 30 0.79 16.00 0.27
CA TYR A 30 1.83 15.03 -0.12
C TYR A 30 2.01 14.95 -1.65
N PRO A 31 2.57 16.00 -2.29
CA PRO A 31 2.58 16.13 -3.74
C PRO A 31 3.67 15.32 -4.46
N HIS A 32 4.58 14.69 -3.72
CA HIS A 32 5.81 14.11 -4.28
C HIS A 32 5.96 12.61 -4.02
N VAL A 33 4.85 11.89 -3.85
CA VAL A 33 4.88 10.43 -3.77
C VAL A 33 4.91 9.84 -5.19
N TYR A 34 6.01 10.08 -5.91
CA TYR A 34 6.10 9.91 -7.37
C TYR A 34 5.69 8.51 -7.88
N HIS A 35 5.98 7.45 -7.12
CA HIS A 35 5.62 6.08 -7.50
C HIS A 35 4.10 5.81 -7.43
N PHE A 36 3.34 6.59 -6.64
CA PHE A 36 1.87 6.62 -6.66
C PHE A 36 1.37 7.52 -7.80
N GLU A 37 1.91 8.73 -7.90
CA GLU A 37 1.41 9.73 -8.87
C GLU A 37 1.55 9.27 -10.32
N GLY A 38 2.67 8.65 -10.70
CA GLY A 38 2.85 8.14 -12.06
C GLY A 38 1.84 7.05 -12.43
N LYS A 39 1.45 6.22 -11.46
CA LYS A 39 0.40 5.21 -11.67
C LYS A 39 -0.98 5.83 -11.72
N ALA A 40 -1.28 6.80 -10.85
CA ALA A 40 -2.55 7.51 -10.83
C ALA A 40 -2.82 8.21 -12.18
N GLN A 41 -1.81 8.87 -12.75
CA GLN A 41 -1.91 9.51 -14.07
C GLN A 41 -2.24 8.51 -15.18
N VAL A 42 -1.62 7.32 -15.18
CA VAL A 42 -1.91 6.27 -16.15
C VAL A 42 -3.31 5.69 -15.94
N THR A 43 -3.75 5.53 -14.68
CA THR A 43 -5.12 5.09 -14.35
C THR A 43 -6.15 6.07 -14.88
N GLU A 44 -5.99 7.37 -14.62
CA GLU A 44 -6.90 8.43 -15.11
C GLU A 44 -6.93 8.47 -16.64
N TRP A 45 -5.76 8.44 -17.28
CA TRP A 45 -5.63 8.38 -18.73
C TRP A 45 -6.31 7.14 -19.32
N GLY A 46 -6.10 5.97 -18.73
CA GLY A 46 -6.64 4.70 -19.22
C GLY A 46 -8.16 4.68 -19.13
N ARG A 47 -8.73 5.12 -18.00
CA ARG A 47 -10.17 5.29 -17.84
C ARG A 47 -10.75 6.24 -18.89
N ALA A 48 -10.13 7.41 -19.08
CA ALA A 48 -10.61 8.40 -20.04
C ALA A 48 -10.54 7.89 -21.49
N LYS A 49 -9.43 7.25 -21.87
CA LYS A 49 -9.22 6.70 -23.22
C LYS A 49 -10.27 5.64 -23.58
N PHE A 50 -10.60 4.76 -22.65
CA PHE A 50 -11.47 3.61 -22.93
C PHE A 50 -12.94 3.84 -22.57
N ALA A 51 -13.30 4.96 -21.96
CA ALA A 51 -14.67 5.28 -21.50
C ALA A 51 -15.74 5.17 -22.61
N SER A 52 -15.37 5.38 -23.87
CA SER A 52 -16.27 5.30 -25.03
C SER A 52 -15.90 4.17 -26.00
N THR A 53 -15.24 3.13 -25.52
CA THR A 53 -14.77 1.99 -26.33
C THR A 53 -15.29 0.68 -25.76
N ASP A 54 -15.22 -0.41 -26.54
CA ASP A 54 -15.54 -1.76 -26.05
C ASP A 54 -14.37 -2.41 -25.27
N VAL A 55 -13.28 -1.68 -25.01
CA VAL A 55 -12.15 -2.18 -24.24
C VAL A 55 -12.40 -1.90 -22.76
N ALA A 56 -12.48 -2.96 -21.96
CA ALA A 56 -12.64 -2.83 -20.52
C ALA A 56 -11.31 -2.44 -19.86
N PHE A 57 -11.28 -1.32 -19.15
CA PHE A 57 -10.14 -0.93 -18.31
C PHE A 57 -10.45 -1.23 -16.85
N VAL A 58 -9.75 -2.20 -16.27
CA VAL A 58 -9.92 -2.60 -14.87
C VAL A 58 -8.65 -2.27 -14.10
N ASN A 59 -8.75 -1.38 -13.13
CA ASN A 59 -7.66 -1.06 -12.23
C ASN A 59 -7.71 -1.97 -10.99
N VAL A 60 -6.57 -2.50 -10.59
CA VAL A 60 -6.39 -3.36 -9.43
C VAL A 60 -5.32 -2.74 -8.54
N ASP A 61 -5.75 -1.85 -7.65
CA ASP A 61 -4.88 -1.19 -6.68
C ASP A 61 -4.51 -2.15 -5.57
N SER A 62 -3.21 -2.26 -5.26
CA SER A 62 -2.75 -3.17 -4.23
C SER A 62 -2.59 -2.49 -2.88
N GLY A 63 -2.97 -3.19 -1.81
CA GLY A 63 -2.58 -2.84 -0.44
C GLY A 63 -1.07 -2.97 -0.22
N CYS A 64 -0.63 -2.63 0.99
CA CYS A 64 0.75 -2.81 1.41
C CYS A 64 1.06 -4.31 1.58
N TYR A 65 2.20 -4.75 1.02
CA TYR A 65 2.55 -6.16 1.03
C TYR A 65 2.96 -6.59 2.44
N ALA A 66 2.42 -7.70 2.93
CA ALA A 66 2.83 -8.30 4.19
C ALA A 66 4.35 -8.59 4.20
N GLN A 67 4.92 -8.91 3.04
CA GLN A 67 6.36 -9.10 2.81
C GLN A 67 7.19 -7.83 3.08
N ASN A 68 6.59 -6.64 3.07
CA ASN A 68 7.26 -5.39 3.44
C ASN A 68 7.54 -5.30 4.96
N MET A 69 6.91 -6.16 5.76
CA MET A 69 7.13 -6.25 7.21
C MET A 69 8.38 -7.06 7.57
N THR A 70 8.85 -7.93 6.67
CA THR A 70 10.06 -8.75 6.87
C THR A 70 11.23 -8.25 6.04
N SER A 71 10.98 -7.50 4.97
CA SER A 71 12.00 -6.73 4.25
C SER A 71 12.17 -5.35 4.89
N HIS A 72 13.38 -4.79 4.84
CA HIS A 72 13.83 -3.62 5.63
C HIS A 72 13.09 -2.28 5.40
N TRP A 73 11.93 -2.27 4.75
CA TRP A 73 11.25 -1.06 4.28
C TRP A 73 10.23 -0.48 5.26
N LEU A 74 9.40 -1.30 5.91
CA LEU A 74 8.40 -0.80 6.89
C LEU A 74 8.83 -1.03 8.33
N ILE A 75 9.40 -2.21 8.60
CA ILE A 75 9.87 -2.60 9.93
C ILE A 75 11.38 -2.78 9.84
N TYR A 76 12.12 -1.96 10.59
CA TYR A 76 13.58 -2.04 10.63
C TYR A 76 14.05 -2.46 12.01
N LYS A 77 15.13 -3.24 12.02
CA LYS A 77 15.77 -3.72 13.24
C LYS A 77 16.44 -2.54 13.94
N ARG A 78 15.98 -2.20 15.14
CA ARG A 78 16.57 -1.15 15.98
C ARG A 78 17.75 -1.69 16.78
N ASN A 79 17.64 -2.92 17.31
CA ASN A 79 18.70 -3.63 18.03
C ASN A 79 18.45 -5.17 17.89
N PRO A 80 19.31 -6.06 18.42
CA PRO A 80 19.14 -7.51 18.31
C PRO A 80 17.76 -8.07 18.66
N LEU A 81 16.98 -7.36 19.50
CA LEU A 81 15.71 -7.80 20.09
C LEU A 81 14.56 -6.80 19.86
N THR A 82 14.71 -5.79 19.00
CA THR A 82 13.66 -4.77 18.82
C THR A 82 13.56 -4.31 17.38
N PHE A 83 12.32 -4.18 16.93
CA PHE A 83 11.96 -3.63 15.62
C PHE A 83 11.12 -2.36 15.81
N ALA A 84 11.14 -1.46 14.83
CA ALA A 84 10.39 -0.21 14.87
C ALA A 84 9.60 0.02 13.58
N LEU A 85 8.40 0.61 13.73
CA LEU A 85 7.51 1.06 12.67
C LEU A 85 7.19 2.54 12.91
N HIS A 86 7.42 3.40 11.93
CA HIS A 86 7.20 4.85 12.04
C HIS A 86 5.88 5.26 11.39
N THR A 87 4.78 5.06 12.10
CA THR A 87 3.44 5.48 11.66
C THR A 87 2.52 5.70 12.86
N PRO A 88 1.46 6.52 12.77
CA PRO A 88 0.46 6.61 13.82
C PRO A 88 -0.15 5.23 14.13
N LEU A 89 -0.23 4.86 15.41
CA LEU A 89 -0.70 3.53 15.83
C LEU A 89 -2.15 3.23 15.41
N SER A 90 -2.99 4.27 15.33
CA SER A 90 -4.39 4.19 14.91
C SER A 90 -4.58 4.17 13.39
N MET A 91 -3.52 4.34 12.59
CA MET A 91 -3.61 4.29 11.14
C MET A 91 -4.02 2.89 10.69
N MET A 92 -5.10 2.80 9.91
CA MET A 92 -5.47 1.57 9.21
C MET A 92 -4.67 1.43 7.92
N LEU A 93 -4.11 0.25 7.70
CA LEU A 93 -3.36 -0.12 6.52
C LEU A 93 -4.07 -1.29 5.82
N PRO A 94 -4.36 -1.18 4.51
CA PRO A 94 -4.77 -2.34 3.73
C PRO A 94 -3.55 -3.25 3.55
N ILE A 95 -3.62 -4.49 4.03
CA ILE A 95 -2.54 -5.46 3.93
C ILE A 95 -2.95 -6.58 2.96
N ILE A 96 -1.99 -7.03 2.16
CA ILE A 96 -2.15 -8.16 1.25
C ILE A 96 -0.88 -9.02 1.26
N ASP A 97 -1.04 -10.33 1.19
CA ASP A 97 0.05 -11.21 0.76
C ASP A 97 0.18 -11.14 -0.76
N ILE A 98 1.32 -10.72 -1.30
CA ILE A 98 1.46 -10.56 -2.76
C ILE A 98 1.17 -11.85 -3.56
N ARG A 99 1.27 -13.02 -2.92
CA ARG A 99 0.91 -14.32 -3.52
C ARG A 99 -0.59 -14.43 -3.83
N ASP A 100 -1.42 -13.67 -3.12
CA ASP A 100 -2.87 -13.62 -3.29
C ASP A 100 -3.32 -12.56 -4.30
N TYR A 101 -2.44 -11.65 -4.73
CA TYR A 101 -2.79 -10.60 -5.70
C TYR A 101 -3.37 -11.17 -7.01
N GLY A 102 -2.86 -12.31 -7.47
CA GLY A 102 -3.37 -13.01 -8.64
C GLY A 102 -4.86 -13.41 -8.54
N ARG A 103 -5.44 -13.49 -7.34
CA ARG A 103 -6.87 -13.79 -7.14
C ARG A 103 -7.75 -12.57 -7.44
N PHE A 104 -7.27 -11.37 -7.11
CA PHE A 104 -7.93 -10.12 -7.51
C PHE A 104 -7.82 -9.87 -9.02
N VAL A 105 -6.68 -10.25 -9.63
CA VAL A 105 -6.54 -10.26 -11.09
C VAL A 105 -7.51 -11.26 -11.72
N LEU A 106 -7.64 -12.46 -11.16
CA LEU A 106 -8.60 -13.46 -11.65
C LEU A 106 -10.04 -12.94 -11.59
N GLU A 107 -10.41 -12.28 -10.49
CA GLU A 107 -11.70 -11.62 -10.33
C GLU A 107 -11.94 -10.56 -11.43
N ALA A 108 -10.94 -9.70 -11.69
CA ALA A 108 -10.99 -8.75 -12.80
C ALA A 108 -11.13 -9.42 -14.19
N VAL A 109 -10.68 -10.66 -14.36
CA VAL A 109 -10.83 -11.45 -15.60
C VAL A 109 -12.19 -12.16 -15.69
N GLN A 110 -12.69 -12.74 -14.60
CA GLN A 110 -13.80 -13.68 -14.66
C GLN A 110 -15.14 -13.07 -14.27
N HIS A 111 -15.15 -12.09 -13.37
CA HIS A 111 -16.40 -11.60 -12.81
C HIS A 111 -17.11 -10.65 -13.79
N PRO A 112 -18.39 -10.90 -14.14
CA PRO A 112 -19.12 -10.11 -15.15
C PRO A 112 -19.21 -8.61 -14.84
N PHE A 113 -19.18 -8.24 -13.56
CA PHE A 113 -19.17 -6.84 -13.12
C PHE A 113 -18.04 -6.02 -13.77
N TYR A 114 -16.87 -6.62 -14.01
CA TYR A 114 -15.72 -5.93 -14.61
C TYR A 114 -15.67 -6.03 -16.14
N ALA A 115 -16.75 -6.51 -16.79
CA ALA A 115 -16.80 -6.67 -18.24
C ALA A 115 -16.73 -5.35 -19.00
N THR A 116 -17.07 -4.22 -18.37
CA THR A 116 -17.01 -2.87 -18.94
C THR A 116 -15.98 -1.98 -18.23
N GLY A 117 -15.05 -2.59 -17.50
CA GLY A 117 -14.07 -1.88 -16.66
C GLY A 117 -14.48 -1.83 -15.19
N GLY A 118 -13.63 -1.20 -14.36
CA GLY A 118 -13.91 -1.03 -12.93
C GLY A 118 -12.66 -0.94 -12.07
N GLU A 119 -12.86 -1.04 -10.76
CA GLU A 119 -11.84 -0.81 -9.74
C GLU A 119 -11.86 -1.91 -8.69
N ILE A 120 -10.68 -2.42 -8.34
CA ILE A 120 -10.49 -3.40 -7.28
C ILE A 120 -9.43 -2.88 -6.31
N ASN A 121 -9.81 -2.71 -5.04
CA ASN A 121 -8.87 -2.45 -3.95
C ASN A 121 -8.45 -3.78 -3.33
N ALA A 122 -7.32 -4.32 -3.77
CA ALA A 122 -6.82 -5.62 -3.38
C ALA A 122 -6.18 -5.56 -1.97
N ALA A 123 -6.95 -5.97 -0.97
CA ALA A 123 -6.53 -6.14 0.41
C ALA A 123 -7.14 -7.43 0.98
N ALA A 124 -6.36 -8.19 1.75
CA ALA A 124 -6.86 -9.32 2.52
C ALA A 124 -7.48 -8.84 3.83
N GLU A 125 -6.88 -7.83 4.46
CA GLU A 125 -7.33 -7.27 5.72
C GLU A 125 -6.99 -5.79 5.84
N TRP A 126 -7.73 -5.10 6.71
CA TRP A 126 -7.43 -3.73 7.13
C TRP A 126 -7.04 -3.77 8.60
N VAL A 127 -5.77 -3.51 8.88
CA VAL A 127 -5.21 -3.63 10.23
C VAL A 127 -4.63 -2.31 10.68
N THR A 128 -4.69 -2.06 11.99
CA THR A 128 -3.99 -0.92 12.58
C THR A 128 -2.49 -1.20 12.66
N ALA A 129 -1.68 -0.15 12.69
CA ALA A 129 -0.26 -0.30 12.97
C ALA A 129 0.03 -0.95 14.34
N GLU A 130 -0.84 -0.72 15.33
CA GLU A 130 -0.78 -1.43 16.62
C GLU A 130 -0.96 -2.94 16.45
N GLN A 131 -1.95 -3.37 15.66
CA GLN A 131 -2.21 -4.77 15.39
C GLN A 131 -1.04 -5.42 14.63
N ILE A 132 -0.46 -4.72 13.65
CA ILE A 132 0.76 -5.17 12.94
C ILE A 132 1.91 -5.40 13.93
N VAL A 133 2.20 -4.45 14.82
CA VAL A 133 3.26 -4.60 15.83
C VAL A 133 3.00 -5.80 16.73
N LYS A 134 1.76 -6.00 17.16
CA LYS A 134 1.34 -7.15 17.98
C LYS A 134 1.56 -8.48 17.25
N ASP A 135 1.13 -8.58 15.99
CA ASP A 135 1.20 -9.82 15.21
C ASP A 135 2.63 -10.18 14.82
N VAL A 136 3.44 -9.19 14.43
CA VAL A 136 4.88 -9.39 14.19
C VAL A 136 5.60 -9.82 15.47
N SER A 137 5.29 -9.19 16.61
CA SER A 137 5.89 -9.57 17.90
C SER A 137 5.54 -11.00 18.30
N ASN A 138 4.29 -11.42 18.08
CA ASN A 138 3.83 -12.78 18.34
C ASN A 138 4.51 -13.80 17.40
N GLY A 139 4.59 -13.49 16.10
CA GLY A 139 5.18 -14.37 15.08
C GLY A 139 6.69 -14.57 15.25
N LEU A 140 7.41 -13.57 15.76
CA LEU A 140 8.87 -13.64 15.96
C LEU A 140 9.30 -14.42 17.21
N LYS A 141 8.37 -14.83 18.10
CA LYS A 141 8.64 -15.56 19.37
C LYS A 141 9.79 -14.99 20.21
N LYS A 142 10.12 -13.72 20.08
CA LYS A 142 11.13 -13.00 20.85
C LYS A 142 10.78 -11.52 20.85
N VAL A 143 10.03 -11.01 21.83
CA VAL A 143 10.27 -9.69 22.45
C VAL A 143 9.54 -9.61 23.80
N THR A 144 10.31 -9.34 24.85
CA THR A 144 9.91 -8.90 26.18
C THR A 144 9.20 -7.54 26.15
N LYS A 145 8.05 -7.42 26.82
CA LYS A 145 7.37 -6.14 27.06
C LYS A 145 8.25 -5.23 27.91
N GLU A 146 8.92 -4.25 27.31
CA GLU A 146 9.47 -3.12 28.05
C GLU A 146 8.40 -2.02 28.10
N PRO A 147 7.96 -1.58 29.29
CA PRO A 147 7.02 -0.47 29.43
C PRO A 147 7.62 0.83 28.88
N SER A 148 6.78 1.65 28.27
CA SER A 148 7.07 2.95 27.65
C SER A 148 7.51 4.04 28.64
N GLN A 149 8.58 3.82 29.40
CA GLN A 149 9.14 4.81 30.33
C GLN A 149 10.39 5.53 29.78
N GLN A 150 11.08 4.95 28.79
CA GLN A 150 12.33 5.52 28.25
C GLN A 150 12.18 6.74 27.33
N LEU A 151 10.96 7.10 26.90
CA LEU A 151 10.74 8.32 26.11
C LEU A 151 10.75 9.60 26.98
N LYS A 152 10.57 9.51 28.30
CA LYS A 152 10.62 10.68 29.19
C LYS A 152 12.04 11.13 29.52
N GLU A 153 13.02 10.23 29.52
CA GLU A 153 14.39 10.55 29.93
C GLU A 153 15.21 11.26 28.85
N HIS A 154 14.89 11.04 27.57
CA HIS A 154 15.59 11.70 26.46
C HIS A 154 15.21 13.18 26.30
N CYS A 155 14.00 13.58 26.73
CA CYS A 155 13.56 14.97 26.70
C CYS A 155 14.13 15.79 27.87
N VAL A 156 14.41 15.15 29.01
CA VAL A 156 14.99 15.83 30.19
C VAL A 156 16.50 16.09 30.02
N ARG A 157 17.23 15.20 29.35
CA ARG A 157 18.69 15.35 29.14
C ARG A 157 19.09 16.39 28.09
N SER A 158 18.20 16.78 27.17
CA SER A 158 18.50 17.80 26.16
C SER A 158 18.35 19.23 26.68
N ASN A 159 17.52 19.45 27.71
CA ASN A 159 17.31 20.77 28.32
C ASN A 159 18.34 21.15 29.41
N SER A 160 19.12 20.21 29.94
CA SER A 160 20.15 20.50 30.96
C SER A 160 21.55 20.80 30.40
N ARG A 161 21.71 20.89 29.07
CA ARG A 161 22.97 21.29 28.41
C ARG A 161 22.88 22.64 27.69
N ARG A 162 21.82 23.41 27.95
CA ARG A 162 21.67 24.80 27.50
C ARG A 162 21.26 25.67 28.70
N SER A 163 22.18 25.81 29.63
CA SER A 163 22.18 26.84 30.69
C SER A 163 23.62 27.09 31.12
#